data_AF-A0A1Y5H107-F1
#
_entry.id   AF-A0A1Y5H107-F1
#
_cell.length_a   1.000
_cell.length_b   1.000
_cell.length_c   1.000
_cell.angle_alpha   90.00
_cell.angle_beta   90.00
_cell.angle_gamma   90.00
#
_symmetry.space_group_name_H-M   'P 1'
#
loop_
_entity.id
_entity.type
_entity.pdbx_description
1 polymer ?
#
loop_
_entity_poly.entity_id
_entity_poly.type
_entity_poly.pdbx_seq_one_letter_code
_entity_poly.pdbx_strand_id
1 'polypeptide(L)'
;MKRAETVFVKNAVNTLVLRTPRTLRIRISHPESDEAIDFPYLISLQDDHISGEVKNNDILEESFKKNVDAGELWVWFYGLDNPPTVWPFDIVPETAVEEVTDTQTRLNALSYDCGEVDGKMGPLTEESLRRFQKANELVECGDVNDETTQQLEMLYGS
;
A
#
# COMPACT_ATOMS: atom_id res chain seq x y z
N MET A 1 2.52 -4.49 -20.76
CA MET A 1 3.34 -3.86 -19.71
C MET A 1 2.39 -3.27 -18.69
N LYS A 2 2.08 -4.00 -17.61
CA LYS A 2 1.29 -3.44 -16.52
C LYS A 2 2.17 -2.40 -15.82
N ARG A 3 1.64 -1.18 -15.66
CA ARG A 3 2.30 -0.12 -14.89
C ARG A 3 2.09 -0.45 -13.43
N ALA A 4 3.16 -0.52 -12.65
CA ALA A 4 3.05 -0.57 -11.19
C ALA A 4 2.38 0.73 -10.72
N GLU A 5 1.17 0.63 -10.18
CA GLU A 5 0.42 1.78 -9.69
C GLU A 5 0.82 2.11 -8.26
N THR A 6 0.90 3.41 -7.98
CA THR A 6 1.42 3.97 -6.72
C THR A 6 0.32 3.97 -5.67
N VAL A 7 0.59 3.36 -4.52
CA VAL A 7 -0.32 3.37 -3.36
C VAL A 7 -0.07 4.65 -2.55
N PHE A 8 -1.11 5.47 -2.40
CA PHE A 8 -1.09 6.72 -1.64
C PHE A 8 -1.39 6.51 -0.14
N VAL A 9 -0.51 7.01 0.74
CA VAL A 9 -0.77 7.20 2.18
C VAL A 9 -0.81 8.71 2.46
N LYS A 10 -1.79 9.17 3.25
CA LYS A 10 -2.05 10.60 3.49
C LYS A 10 -0.82 11.35 4.05
N ASN A 11 -0.56 12.49 3.40
CA ASN A 11 0.30 13.62 3.77
C ASN A 11 1.78 13.30 4.11
N ALA A 12 2.64 13.58 3.12
CA ALA A 12 4.12 13.62 3.12
C ALA A 12 4.89 12.35 2.68
N VAL A 13 4.26 11.17 2.62
CA VAL A 13 4.96 9.94 2.15
C VAL A 13 4.03 9.08 1.30
N ASN A 14 4.45 8.81 0.06
CA ASN A 14 3.83 7.79 -0.78
C ASN A 14 4.68 6.51 -0.71
N THR A 15 4.15 5.44 -0.14
CA THR A 15 4.85 4.15 -0.03
C THR A 15 4.20 3.13 -0.95
N LEU A 16 4.90 2.74 -2.02
CA LEU A 16 4.56 1.59 -2.85
C LEU A 16 5.53 0.46 -2.51
N VAL A 17 5.01 -0.67 -2.03
CA VAL A 17 5.81 -1.87 -1.81
C VAL A 17 5.43 -2.92 -2.86
N LEU A 18 6.39 -3.31 -3.70
CA LEU A 18 6.21 -4.38 -4.69
C LEU A 18 6.98 -5.62 -4.22
N ARG A 19 6.35 -6.80 -4.23
CA ARG A 19 7.00 -8.06 -3.83
C ARG A 19 7.88 -8.69 -4.91
N THR A 20 7.83 -8.26 -6.16
CA THR A 20 8.61 -8.91 -7.23
C THR A 20 9.15 -7.94 -8.30
N PRO A 21 10.45 -7.62 -8.29
CA PRO A 21 11.40 -7.89 -7.20
C PRO A 21 10.93 -7.23 -5.89
N ARG A 22 11.30 -7.81 -4.73
CA ARG A 22 10.98 -7.28 -3.39
C ARG A 22 11.66 -5.92 -3.24
N THR A 23 10.98 -4.89 -3.71
CA THR A 23 11.52 -3.55 -3.88
C THR A 23 10.53 -2.56 -3.30
N LEU A 24 10.99 -1.82 -2.29
CA LEU A 24 10.29 -0.66 -1.75
C LEU A 24 10.51 0.49 -2.71
N ARG A 25 9.44 1.15 -3.14
CA ARG A 25 9.47 2.38 -3.93
C ARG A 25 8.72 3.44 -3.17
N ILE A 26 9.45 4.31 -2.49
CA ILE A 26 8.89 5.31 -1.58
C ILE A 26 9.23 6.70 -2.10
N ARG A 27 8.24 7.57 -2.28
CA ARG A 27 8.49 9.00 -2.50
C ARG A 27 8.30 9.74 -1.19
N ILE A 28 9.35 10.42 -0.76
CA ILE A 28 9.37 11.24 0.46
C ILE A 28 9.30 12.70 0.03
N SER A 29 8.33 13.44 0.56
CA SER A 29 8.17 14.87 0.28
C SER A 29 8.01 15.68 1.56
N HIS A 30 8.79 16.75 1.69
CA HIS A 30 8.64 17.70 2.80
C HIS A 30 7.86 18.92 2.31
N PRO A 31 6.64 19.18 2.79
CA PRO A 31 5.75 20.21 2.23
C PRO A 31 6.26 21.65 2.44
N GLU A 32 7.15 21.87 3.41
CA GLU A 32 7.65 23.20 3.74
C GLU A 32 8.96 23.57 3.00
N SER A 33 9.44 22.72 2.09
CA SER A 33 10.64 23.02 1.30
C SER A 33 10.53 22.42 -0.10
N ASP A 34 10.86 23.24 -1.11
CA ASP A 34 11.06 22.80 -2.49
C ASP A 34 12.55 22.60 -2.82
N GLU A 35 13.43 22.79 -1.84
CA GLU A 35 14.87 22.62 -2.03
C GLU A 35 15.23 21.13 -2.16
N ALA A 36 16.22 20.84 -3.02
CA ALA A 36 16.81 19.52 -3.16
C ALA A 36 17.74 19.22 -1.97
N ILE A 37 17.13 19.03 -0.81
CA ILE A 37 17.79 18.65 0.45
C ILE A 37 17.80 17.12 0.53
N ASP A 38 18.95 16.57 0.89
CA ASP A 38 19.10 15.16 1.20
C ASP A 38 18.62 14.88 2.64
N PHE A 39 17.71 13.93 2.80
CA PHE A 39 17.20 13.50 4.10
C PHE A 39 17.80 12.13 4.46
N PRO A 40 18.47 12.00 5.61
CA PRO A 40 18.84 10.71 6.15
C PRO A 40 17.59 9.88 6.42
N TYR A 41 17.61 8.61 6.02
CA TYR A 41 16.53 7.68 6.29
C TYR A 41 17.05 6.35 6.84
N LEU A 42 16.16 5.64 7.54
CA LEU A 42 16.33 4.25 7.92
C LEU A 42 15.01 3.51 7.66
N ILE A 43 15.09 2.37 6.99
CA ILE A 43 14.01 1.41 6.84
C ILE A 43 14.31 0.26 7.79
N SER A 44 13.41 0.01 8.73
CA SER A 44 13.45 -1.17 9.61
C SER A 44 12.50 -2.23 9.09
N LEU A 45 13.04 -3.44 8.85
CA LEU A 45 12.33 -4.64 8.44
C LEU A 45 12.55 -5.73 9.51
N GLN A 46 11.97 -5.49 10.69
CA GLN A 46 12.26 -6.24 11.92
C GLN A 46 13.76 -6.08 12.30
N ASP A 47 14.54 -7.17 12.35
CA ASP A 47 15.97 -7.12 12.67
C ASP A 47 16.87 -6.59 11.54
N ASP A 48 16.34 -6.46 10.32
CA ASP A 48 17.09 -5.96 9.17
C ASP A 48 16.89 -4.46 8.99
N HIS A 49 17.96 -3.75 8.64
CA HIS A 49 17.96 -2.29 8.61
C HIS A 49 18.67 -1.82 7.34
N ILE A 50 18.02 -0.92 6.59
CA ILE A 50 18.58 -0.28 5.40
C ILE A 50 18.61 1.22 5.66
N SER A 51 19.73 1.88 5.44
CA SER A 51 19.86 3.32 5.70
C SER A 51 20.59 4.01 4.56
N GLY A 52 20.27 5.27 4.34
CA GLY A 52 20.91 6.08 3.32
C GLY A 52 20.42 7.52 3.38
N GLU A 53 20.54 8.22 2.26
CA GLU A 53 20.05 9.57 2.07
C GLU A 53 19.16 9.60 0.83
N VAL A 54 18.09 10.40 0.88
CA VAL A 54 17.14 10.57 -0.23
C VAL A 54 16.79 12.03 -0.40
N LYS A 55 16.77 12.50 -1.64
CA LYS A 55 16.39 13.88 -1.94
C LYS A 55 14.90 14.08 -1.74
N ASN A 56 14.55 15.29 -1.32
CA ASN A 56 13.17 15.74 -1.33
C ASN A 56 12.51 15.52 -2.70
N ASN A 57 11.32 14.90 -2.70
CA ASN A 57 10.53 14.51 -3.87
C ASN A 57 11.12 13.43 -4.79
N ASP A 58 12.31 12.91 -4.50
CA ASP A 58 12.86 11.75 -5.22
C ASP A 58 12.22 10.43 -4.75
N ILE A 59 12.41 9.40 -5.58
CA ILE A 59 11.95 8.04 -5.29
C ILE A 59 13.12 7.27 -4.66
N LEU A 60 12.93 6.85 -3.41
CA LEU A 60 13.73 5.83 -2.75
C LEU A 60 13.35 4.46 -3.32
N GLU A 61 14.33 3.73 -3.86
CA GLU A 61 14.15 2.39 -4.39
C GLU A 61 15.10 1.40 -3.71
N GLU A 62 14.59 0.59 -2.79
CA GLU A 62 15.40 -0.34 -1.99
C GLU A 62 14.94 -1.77 -2.17
N SER A 63 15.89 -2.67 -2.45
CA SER A 63 15.60 -4.09 -2.63
C SER A 63 16.02 -4.91 -1.41
N PHE A 64 15.14 -5.78 -0.95
CA PHE A 64 15.35 -6.55 0.28
C PHE A 64 15.06 -8.04 0.07
N LYS A 65 15.78 -8.90 0.79
CA LYS A 65 15.66 -10.36 0.64
C LYS A 65 14.69 -11.00 1.63
N LYS A 66 14.48 -10.35 2.78
CA LYS A 66 13.70 -10.90 3.88
C LYS A 66 12.22 -10.96 3.51
N ASN A 67 11.54 -12.03 3.93
CA ASN A 67 10.08 -12.13 3.82
C ASN A 67 9.46 -11.49 5.06
N VAL A 68 9.04 -10.25 4.92
CA VAL A 68 8.39 -9.45 5.95
C VAL A 68 7.12 -8.85 5.38
N ASP A 69 6.09 -8.76 6.21
CA ASP A 69 4.76 -8.27 5.80
C ASP A 69 4.54 -6.81 6.22
N ALA A 70 5.47 -6.22 7.00
CA ALA A 70 5.43 -4.83 7.44
C ALA A 70 6.83 -4.31 7.78
N GLY A 71 6.97 -3.00 7.88
CA GLY A 71 8.18 -2.30 8.29
C GLY A 71 7.91 -0.89 8.78
N GLU A 72 8.99 -0.20 9.15
CA GLU A 72 8.94 1.22 9.55
C GLU A 72 9.93 2.03 8.73
N LEU A 73 9.50 3.19 8.25
CA LEU A 73 10.35 4.18 7.61
C LEU A 73 10.60 5.33 8.58
N TRP A 74 11.87 5.60 8.84
CA TRP A 74 12.37 6.64 9.71
C TRP A 74 13.07 7.68 8.83
N VAL A 75 12.70 8.97 8.92
CA VAL A 75 13.32 10.04 8.13
C VAL A 75 13.65 11.23 9.03
N TRP A 76 14.88 11.72 8.92
CA TRP A 76 15.37 12.88 9.67
C TRP A 76 15.33 14.15 8.81
N PHE A 77 14.16 14.76 8.68
CA PHE A 77 14.00 15.99 7.88
C PHE A 77 14.85 17.16 8.35
N TYR A 78 15.17 17.20 9.65
CA TYR A 78 15.94 18.28 10.27
C TYR A 78 17.34 17.81 10.70
N GLY A 79 17.86 16.72 10.14
CA GLY A 79 19.17 16.15 10.48
C GLY A 79 19.16 15.22 11.69
N LEU A 80 20.24 14.43 11.85
CA LEU A 80 20.34 13.30 12.79
C LEU A 80 20.27 13.69 14.29
N ASP A 81 20.55 14.95 14.62
CA ASP A 81 20.45 15.45 16.00
C ASP A 81 19.00 15.70 16.44
N ASN A 82 18.05 15.64 15.50
CA ASN A 82 16.63 15.81 15.75
C ASN A 82 15.92 14.45 15.74
N PRO A 83 14.73 14.33 16.37
CA PRO A 83 13.96 13.10 16.28
C PRO A 83 13.52 12.83 14.82
N PRO A 84 13.52 11.57 14.38
CA PRO A 84 12.98 11.21 13.07
C PRO A 84 11.45 11.30 13.07
N THR A 85 10.90 11.55 11.89
CA THR A 85 9.51 11.19 11.60
C THR A 85 9.47 9.70 11.25
N VAL A 86 8.56 8.95 11.87
CA VAL A 86 8.44 7.50 11.69
C VAL A 86 7.07 7.17 11.10
N TRP A 87 7.06 6.37 10.03
CA TRP A 87 5.84 5.84 9.42
C TRP A 87 5.88 4.32 9.36
N PRO A 88 4.91 3.63 9.97
CA PRO A 88 4.72 2.21 9.70
C PRO A 88 4.16 2.02 8.28
N PHE A 89 4.52 0.91 7.64
CA PHE A 89 3.97 0.53 6.34
C PHE A 89 3.82 -0.99 6.22
N ASP A 90 2.79 -1.41 5.48
CA ASP A 90 2.56 -2.80 5.13
C ASP A 90 3.26 -3.17 3.82
N ILE A 91 3.77 -4.40 3.74
CA ILE A 91 4.49 -4.97 2.60
C ILE A 91 3.57 -6.00 1.95
N VAL A 92 2.71 -5.52 1.06
CA VAL A 92 1.74 -6.36 0.36
C VAL A 92 2.34 -6.98 -0.91
N PRO A 93 1.99 -8.24 -1.24
CA PRO A 93 2.29 -8.81 -2.55
C PRO A 93 1.67 -8.00 -3.67
N GLU A 94 2.34 -7.91 -4.82
CA GLU A 94 1.73 -7.33 -6.03
C GLU A 94 0.45 -8.07 -6.42
N THR A 95 0.43 -9.40 -6.26
CA THR A 95 -0.76 -10.22 -6.50
C THR A 95 -1.93 -9.87 -5.58
N ALA A 96 -1.67 -9.44 -4.34
CA ALA A 96 -2.71 -9.00 -3.43
C ALA A 96 -3.26 -7.63 -3.85
N VAL A 97 -2.41 -6.72 -4.35
CA VAL A 97 -2.88 -5.45 -4.93
C VAL A 97 -3.75 -5.69 -6.17
N GLU A 98 -3.36 -6.64 -7.03
CA GLU A 98 -4.18 -7.06 -8.17
C GLU A 98 -5.52 -7.65 -7.70
N GLU A 99 -5.53 -8.52 -6.68
CA GLU A 99 -6.75 -9.11 -6.12
C GLU A 99 -7.72 -8.05 -5.54
N VAL A 100 -7.19 -7.05 -4.82
CA VAL A 100 -8.00 -5.95 -4.28
C VAL A 100 -8.53 -5.07 -5.41
N THR A 101 -7.71 -4.74 -6.40
CA THR A 101 -8.11 -3.98 -7.60
C THR A 101 -9.24 -4.70 -8.36
N ASP A 102 -9.10 -6.00 -8.57
CA ASP A 102 -10.12 -6.82 -9.24
C ASP A 102 -11.41 -6.87 -8.41
N THR A 103 -11.29 -7.01 -7.09
CA THR A 103 -12.44 -6.99 -6.18
C THR A 103 -13.16 -5.65 -6.21
N GLN A 104 -12.44 -4.53 -6.08
CA GLN A 104 -13.00 -3.18 -6.16
C GLN A 104 -13.72 -2.95 -7.50
N THR A 105 -13.11 -3.40 -8.61
CA THR A 105 -13.71 -3.33 -9.94
C THR A 105 -15.05 -4.07 -10.00
N ARG A 106 -15.10 -5.30 -9.49
CA ARG A 106 -16.31 -6.15 -9.49
C ARG A 106 -17.39 -5.59 -8.57
N LEU A 107 -17.04 -5.12 -7.37
CA LEU A 107 -17.99 -4.50 -6.44
C LEU A 107 -18.64 -3.25 -7.03
N ASN A 108 -17.85 -2.37 -7.66
CA ASN A 108 -18.37 -1.20 -8.36
C ASN A 108 -19.28 -1.57 -9.53
N ALA A 109 -18.89 -2.56 -10.34
CA ALA A 109 -19.71 -3.04 -11.45
C ALA A 109 -21.05 -3.64 -10.98
N LEU A 110 -21.06 -4.26 -9.80
CA LEU A 110 -22.25 -4.78 -9.13
C LEU A 110 -23.01 -3.70 -8.31
N SER A 111 -22.63 -2.42 -8.42
CA SER A 111 -23.25 -1.27 -7.76
C SER A 111 -23.14 -1.25 -6.21
N TYR A 112 -22.13 -1.91 -5.64
CA TYR A 112 -21.84 -1.86 -4.20
C TYR A 112 -21.00 -0.64 -3.77
N ASP A 113 -20.52 0.17 -4.73
CA ASP A 113 -19.74 1.41 -4.56
C ASP A 113 -18.63 1.33 -3.49
N CYS A 114 -17.47 0.82 -3.88
CA CYS A 114 -16.30 0.71 -3.02
C CYS A 114 -15.33 1.90 -3.13
N GLY A 115 -15.71 2.97 -3.84
CA GLY A 115 -14.84 4.09 -4.17
C GLY A 115 -13.91 3.83 -5.35
N GLU A 116 -12.77 4.53 -5.38
CA GLU A 116 -11.76 4.41 -6.44
C GLU A 116 -11.13 3.01 -6.45
N VAL A 117 -10.86 2.49 -7.65
CA VAL A 117 -10.12 1.23 -7.82
C VAL A 117 -8.63 1.55 -7.70
N ASP A 118 -8.11 1.53 -6.48
CA ASP A 118 -6.74 1.92 -6.15
C ASP A 118 -5.90 0.78 -5.53
N GLY A 119 -6.48 -0.42 -5.44
CA GLY A 119 -5.82 -1.61 -4.89
C GLY A 119 -5.63 -1.58 -3.38
N LYS A 120 -6.33 -0.70 -2.65
CA LYS A 120 -6.24 -0.58 -1.19
C LYS A 120 -7.48 -1.09 -0.48
N MET A 121 -7.26 -1.75 0.65
CA MET A 121 -8.34 -2.07 1.59
C MET A 121 -8.69 -0.84 2.42
N GLY A 122 -9.47 0.07 1.84
CA GLY A 122 -9.97 1.27 2.52
C GLY A 122 -11.33 1.05 3.19
N PRO A 123 -11.78 1.97 4.07
CA PRO A 123 -13.06 1.85 4.77
C PRO A 123 -14.28 1.68 3.85
N LEU A 124 -14.27 2.34 2.68
CA LEU A 124 -15.32 2.17 1.67
C LEU A 124 -15.30 0.77 1.07
N THR A 125 -14.10 0.25 0.73
CA THR A 125 -13.95 -1.10 0.19
C THR A 125 -14.40 -2.15 1.21
N GLU A 126 -14.00 -2.03 2.48
CA GLU A 126 -14.45 -2.90 3.56
C GLU A 126 -15.97 -2.86 3.75
N GLU A 127 -16.57 -1.67 3.73
CA GLU A 127 -18.03 -1.53 3.89
C GLU A 127 -18.79 -2.17 2.71
N SER A 128 -18.34 -1.95 1.47
CA SER A 128 -18.92 -2.56 0.28
C SER A 128 -18.77 -4.08 0.28
N LEU A 129 -17.63 -4.60 0.76
CA LEU A 129 -17.43 -6.03 0.96
C LEU A 129 -18.43 -6.61 1.94
N ARG A 130 -18.64 -5.97 3.10
CA ARG A 130 -19.66 -6.44 4.08
C ARG A 130 -21.05 -6.45 3.47
N ARG A 131 -21.42 -5.42 2.71
CA ARG A 131 -22.73 -5.34 2.02
C ARG A 131 -22.88 -6.45 0.98
N PHE A 132 -21.84 -6.71 0.20
CA PHE A 132 -21.81 -7.78 -0.79
C PHE A 132 -21.91 -9.17 -0.13
N GLN A 133 -21.09 -9.42 0.89
CA GLN A 133 -21.07 -10.67 1.66
C GLN A 133 -22.45 -10.94 2.25
N LYS A 134 -23.05 -9.94 2.90
CA LYS A 134 -24.40 -10.01 3.46
C LYS A 134 -25.45 -10.36 2.40
N ALA A 135 -25.41 -9.70 1.25
CA ALA A 135 -26.37 -9.91 0.17
C ALA A 135 -26.27 -11.32 -0.45
N ASN A 136 -25.12 -11.97 -0.29
CA ASN A 136 -24.83 -13.31 -0.81
C ASN A 136 -24.75 -14.38 0.29
N GLU A 137 -25.24 -14.09 1.51
CA GLU A 137 -25.28 -15.04 2.63
C GLU A 137 -23.89 -15.56 3.07
N LEU A 138 -22.83 -14.76 2.84
CA LEU A 138 -21.48 -15.02 3.31
C LEU A 138 -21.23 -14.40 4.70
N VAL A 139 -20.13 -14.80 5.34
CA VAL A 139 -19.67 -14.14 6.57
C VAL A 139 -19.25 -12.70 6.26
N GLU A 140 -19.86 -11.72 6.93
CA GLU A 140 -19.62 -10.28 6.76
C GLU A 140 -18.28 -9.81 7.36
N CYS A 141 -17.15 -10.44 7.00
CA CYS A 141 -15.84 -10.12 7.55
C CYS A 141 -15.30 -8.77 7.06
N GLY A 142 -15.75 -8.30 5.88
CA GLY A 142 -15.27 -7.07 5.25
C GLY A 142 -13.89 -7.17 4.62
N ASP A 143 -13.35 -8.40 4.56
CA ASP A 143 -12.07 -8.72 3.93
C ASP A 143 -12.28 -9.53 2.65
N VAL A 144 -11.30 -9.50 1.75
CA VAL A 144 -11.26 -10.40 0.60
C VAL A 144 -10.75 -11.77 1.08
N ASN A 145 -11.53 -12.81 0.83
CA ASN A 145 -11.22 -14.19 1.15
C ASN A 145 -11.72 -15.12 0.03
N ASP A 146 -11.30 -16.38 0.06
CA ASP A 146 -11.62 -17.36 -0.99
C ASP A 146 -13.13 -17.44 -1.32
N GLU A 147 -14.01 -17.39 -0.32
CA GLU A 147 -15.46 -17.42 -0.52
C GLU A 147 -15.96 -16.16 -1.24
N THR A 148 -15.47 -14.99 -0.84
CA THR A 148 -15.83 -13.70 -1.44
C THR A 148 -15.33 -13.61 -2.87
N THR A 149 -14.08 -14.01 -3.12
CA THR A 149 -13.46 -14.03 -4.46
C THR A 149 -14.23 -14.95 -5.39
N GLN A 150 -14.52 -16.20 -4.98
CA GLN A 150 -15.31 -17.13 -5.78
C GLN A 150 -16.71 -16.59 -6.10
N GLN A 151 -17.38 -15.97 -5.12
CA GLN A 151 -18.72 -15.43 -5.34
C GLN A 151 -18.71 -14.24 -6.31
N LEU A 152 -17.70 -13.36 -6.21
CA LEU A 152 -17.51 -12.25 -7.16
C LEU A 152 -17.20 -12.74 -8.58
N GLU A 153 -16.42 -13.81 -8.71
CA GLU A 153 -16.14 -14.46 -10.00
C GLU A 153 -17.39 -15.10 -10.61
N MET A 154 -18.22 -15.78 -9.81
CA MET A 154 -19.47 -16.39 -10.29
C MET A 154 -20.49 -15.35 -10.78
N LEU A 155 -20.62 -14.22 -10.08
CA LEU A 155 -21.58 -13.17 -10.42
C LEU A 155 -21.09 -12.25 -11.56
N TYR A 156 -19.78 -12.18 -11.76
CA TYR A 156 -19.16 -11.28 -12.73
C TYR A 156 -18.08 -12.02 -13.54
N GLY A 157 -18.46 -13.03 -14.32
CA GLY A 157 -17.60 -14.03 -14.99
C GLY A 157 -16.14 -13.65 -15.41
N SER A 158 -15.29 -14.69 -15.45
CA SER A 158 -13.83 -14.67 -15.69
C SER A 158 -13.33 -13.75 -16.80
#